data_AF-A0A804R7P9-F1
#
_entry.id   AF-A0A804R7P9-F1
#
_cell.length_a   1.000
_cell.length_b   1.000
_cell.length_c   1.000
_cell.angle_alpha   90.00
_cell.angle_beta   90.00
_cell.angle_gamma   90.00
#
_symmetry.space_group_name_H-M   'P 1'
#
loop_
_entity.id
_entity.type
_entity.pdbx_description
1 polymer ?
#
loop_
_entity_poly.entity_id
_entity_poly.type
_entity_poly.pdbx_seq_one_letter_code
_entity_poly.pdbx_strand_id
1 'polypeptide(L)'
;MEAQNVEVAALVQKIAALHADIAKLPSLSPSPDANALFTSLVMACVPPNPVDVTKLSPDVQGMREELIRLCSDVEGHLEAHYADMLAAFDNPLDHLGRFPYFSNYIDLSKLEFDLLVRYIPGLAPSRVAFVGSGPLPFSSLVLAARHLPNTLFDNYDRCAAANDRARKLVRADKDLNARMSFHTVDVANLTDELAKYD
;
A
#
# COMPACT_ATOMS: atom_id res chain seq x y z
N MET A 1 1.14 33.20 14.48
CA MET A 1 2.49 32.87 13.99
C MET A 1 3.29 32.16 15.08
N GLU A 2 3.46 32.73 16.28
CA GLU A 2 4.23 32.08 17.35
C GLU A 2 3.65 30.74 17.82
N ALA A 3 2.34 30.65 18.06
CA ALA A 3 1.69 29.39 18.44
C ALA A 3 1.83 28.29 17.38
N GLN A 4 1.73 28.64 16.08
CA GLN A 4 1.97 27.70 14.98
C GLN A 4 3.41 27.23 14.94
N ASN A 5 4.38 28.12 15.16
CA ASN A 5 5.80 27.74 15.21
C ASN A 5 6.09 26.77 16.37
N VAL A 6 5.45 26.96 17.53
CA VAL A 6 5.56 26.05 18.67
C VAL A 6 4.96 24.67 18.34
N GLU A 7 3.79 24.63 17.70
CA GLU A 7 3.14 23.38 17.27
C GLU A 7 3.99 22.62 16.24
N VAL A 8 4.53 23.32 15.22
CA VAL A 8 5.45 22.75 14.23
C VAL A 8 6.68 22.17 14.93
N ALA A 9 7.32 22.93 15.81
CA ALA A 9 8.52 22.48 16.52
C ALA A 9 8.24 21.24 17.38
N ALA A 10 7.12 21.21 18.10
CA ALA A 10 6.72 20.07 18.91
C ALA A 10 6.46 18.81 18.06
N LEU A 11 5.82 18.96 16.91
CA LEU A 11 5.57 17.85 15.99
C LEU A 11 6.88 17.32 15.39
N VAL A 12 7.76 18.21 14.92
CA VAL A 12 9.08 17.83 14.39
C VAL A 12 9.89 17.10 15.45
N GLN A 13 9.90 17.60 16.70
CA GLN A 13 10.60 16.93 17.80
C GLN A 13 10.03 15.54 18.10
N LYS A 14 8.70 15.38 18.09
CA LYS A 14 8.05 14.08 18.27
C LYS A 14 8.43 13.10 17.17
N ILE A 15 8.41 13.54 15.91
CA ILE A 15 8.79 12.72 14.75
C ILE A 15 10.27 12.35 14.82
N ALA A 16 11.14 13.27 15.25
CA ALA A 16 12.57 13.00 15.44
C ALA A 16 12.84 11.96 16.53
N ALA A 17 12.10 11.99 17.64
CA ALA A 17 12.20 10.97 18.67
C ALA A 17 11.76 9.59 18.14
N LEU A 18 10.63 9.54 17.42
CA LEU A 18 10.16 8.30 16.79
C LEU A 18 11.16 7.77 15.77
N HIS A 19 11.75 8.63 14.95
CA HIS A 19 12.81 8.26 14.02
C HIS A 19 14.01 7.61 14.74
N ALA A 20 14.50 8.24 15.81
CA ALA A 20 15.62 7.72 16.58
C ALA A 20 15.33 6.36 17.24
N ASP A 21 14.08 6.09 17.60
CA ASP A 21 13.66 4.81 18.18
C ASP A 21 13.44 3.73 17.11
N ILE A 22 12.85 4.09 15.95
CA ILE A 22 12.71 3.20 14.80
C ILE A 22 14.09 2.77 14.29
N ALA A 23 15.05 3.69 14.20
CA ALA A 23 16.41 3.40 13.74
C ALA A 23 17.17 2.42 14.65
N LYS A 24 16.72 2.21 15.89
CA LYS A 24 17.30 1.23 16.84
C LYS A 24 16.64 -0.14 16.78
N LEU A 25 15.56 -0.31 16.02
CA LEU A 25 14.90 -1.60 15.90
C LEU A 25 15.86 -2.64 15.31
N PRO A 26 15.93 -3.86 15.87
CA PRO A 26 16.80 -4.92 15.34
C PRO A 26 16.29 -5.48 14.01
N SER A 27 15.01 -5.27 13.70
CA SER A 27 14.35 -5.72 12.47
C SER A 27 13.10 -4.86 12.22
N LEU A 28 12.79 -4.66 10.93
CA LEU A 28 11.54 -4.06 10.47
C LEU A 28 10.45 -5.11 10.19
N SER A 29 10.70 -6.39 10.49
CA SER A 29 9.66 -7.42 10.41
C SER A 29 8.56 -7.17 11.45
N PRO A 30 7.30 -7.59 11.18
CA PRO A 30 6.20 -7.40 12.12
C PRO A 30 6.53 -7.90 13.52
N SER A 31 6.41 -6.99 14.50
CA SER A 31 6.65 -7.24 15.92
C SER A 31 5.88 -6.24 16.76
N PRO A 32 5.57 -6.53 18.04
CA PRO A 32 4.88 -5.57 18.90
C PRO A 32 5.56 -4.19 18.96
N ASP A 33 6.90 -4.18 19.04
CA ASP A 33 7.67 -2.93 19.16
C ASP A 33 7.66 -2.13 17.86
N ALA A 34 7.89 -2.78 16.71
CA ALA A 34 7.78 -2.12 15.41
C ALA A 34 6.37 -1.56 15.20
N ASN A 35 5.33 -2.38 15.47
CA ASN A 35 3.94 -1.97 15.31
C ASN A 35 3.60 -0.75 16.19
N ALA A 36 4.07 -0.71 17.43
CA ALA A 36 3.83 0.41 18.34
C ALA A 36 4.49 1.71 17.85
N LEU A 37 5.74 1.64 17.39
CA LEU A 37 6.48 2.80 16.89
C LEU A 37 5.87 3.35 15.59
N PHE A 38 5.59 2.49 14.61
CA PHE A 38 4.98 2.91 13.34
C PHE A 38 3.53 3.38 13.52
N THR A 39 2.75 2.77 14.44
CA THR A 39 1.43 3.31 14.81
C THR A 39 1.56 4.72 15.40
N SER A 40 2.54 4.94 16.29
CA SER A 40 2.77 6.25 16.89
C SER A 40 3.18 7.30 15.86
N LEU A 41 3.95 6.90 14.85
CA LEU A 41 4.33 7.75 13.71
C LEU A 41 3.11 8.12 12.86
N VAL A 42 2.30 7.14 12.47
CA VAL A 42 1.05 7.39 11.72
C VAL A 42 0.14 8.34 12.50
N MET A 43 -0.08 8.09 13.79
CA MET A 43 -0.90 8.94 14.64
C MET A 43 -0.34 10.35 14.86
N ALA A 44 0.96 10.56 14.66
CA ALA A 44 1.56 11.89 14.66
C ALA A 44 1.36 12.61 13.31
N CYS A 45 1.34 11.89 12.19
CA CYS A 45 1.31 12.45 10.84
C CYS A 45 -0.12 12.65 10.28
N VAL A 46 -1.10 11.86 10.73
CA VAL A 46 -2.47 11.89 10.19
C VAL A 46 -3.24 13.19 10.52
N PRO A 47 -3.16 13.76 11.73
CA PRO A 47 -3.91 14.98 12.04
C PRO A 47 -3.45 16.17 11.16
N PRO A 48 -4.38 17.05 10.74
CA PRO A 48 -4.02 18.30 10.09
C PRO A 48 -3.03 19.09 10.96
N ASN A 49 -1.97 19.58 10.35
CA ASN A 49 -0.92 20.32 11.04
C ASN A 49 -0.40 21.45 10.15
N PRO A 50 0.16 22.52 10.72
CA PRO A 50 0.64 23.68 9.98
C PRO A 50 2.04 23.49 9.35
N VAL A 51 2.60 22.28 9.33
CA VAL A 51 3.96 22.04 8.82
C VAL A 51 4.01 22.28 7.31
N ASP A 52 4.80 23.26 6.90
CA ASP A 52 5.22 23.43 5.51
C ASP A 52 6.48 22.59 5.28
N VAL A 53 6.30 21.40 4.71
CA VAL A 53 7.41 20.47 4.46
C VAL A 53 8.49 21.06 3.56
N THR A 54 8.21 22.11 2.77
CA THR A 54 9.20 22.75 1.89
C THR A 54 10.14 23.70 2.64
N LYS A 55 9.79 24.08 3.88
CA LYS A 55 10.54 25.03 4.73
C LYS A 55 11.30 24.36 5.87
N LEU A 56 11.28 23.03 5.94
CA LEU A 56 12.04 22.28 6.93
C LEU A 56 13.54 22.47 6.72
N SER A 57 14.29 22.55 7.82
CA SER A 57 15.76 22.62 7.76
C SER A 57 16.35 21.37 7.10
N PRO A 58 17.54 21.45 6.47
CA PRO A 58 18.18 20.32 5.80
C PRO A 58 18.24 19.03 6.63
N ASP A 59 18.59 19.13 7.93
CA ASP A 59 18.66 17.96 8.82
C ASP A 59 17.30 17.27 8.99
N VAL A 60 16.22 18.06 9.07
CA VAL A 60 14.85 17.54 9.23
C VAL A 60 14.36 16.95 7.90
N GLN A 61 14.79 17.49 6.76
CA GLN A 61 14.52 16.87 5.46
C GLN A 61 15.22 15.51 5.34
N GLY A 62 16.49 15.41 5.73
CA GLY A 62 17.22 14.15 5.73
C GLY A 62 16.54 13.08 6.59
N MET A 63 16.15 13.45 7.83
CA MET A 63 15.35 12.58 8.70
C MET A 63 14.02 12.15 8.05
N ARG A 64 13.33 13.07 7.37
CA ARG A 64 12.07 12.77 6.68
C ARG A 64 12.28 11.78 5.54
N GLU A 65 13.33 11.95 4.74
CA GLU A 65 13.68 11.02 3.65
C GLU A 65 14.01 9.62 4.19
N GLU A 66 14.74 9.54 5.30
CA GLU A 66 15.05 8.29 5.97
C GLU A 66 13.77 7.61 6.51
N LEU A 67 12.88 8.36 7.16
CA LEU A 67 11.58 7.85 7.59
C LEU A 67 10.74 7.32 6.43
N ILE A 68 10.73 8.00 5.28
CA ILE A 68 10.00 7.52 4.09
C ILE A 68 10.52 6.16 3.64
N ARG A 69 11.85 5.98 3.63
CA ARG A 69 12.46 4.68 3.30
C ARG A 69 12.12 3.60 4.32
N LEU A 70 12.22 3.93 5.61
CA LEU A 70 11.87 3.00 6.69
C LEU A 70 10.39 2.58 6.63
N CYS A 71 9.49 3.52 6.32
CA CYS A 71 8.07 3.23 6.08
C CYS A 71 7.87 2.31 4.87
N SER A 72 8.60 2.56 3.77
CA SER A 72 8.55 1.66 2.60
C SER A 72 9.00 0.24 2.93
N ASP A 73 10.08 0.10 3.70
CA ASP A 73 10.64 -1.20 4.04
C ASP A 73 9.74 -1.97 5.04
N VAL A 74 9.23 -1.28 6.08
CA VAL A 74 8.32 -1.92 7.04
C VAL A 74 7.01 -2.36 6.39
N GLU A 75 6.45 -1.57 5.47
CA GLU A 75 5.23 -1.94 4.77
C GLU A 75 5.48 -3.17 3.88
N GLY A 76 6.60 -3.20 3.15
CA GLY A 76 6.98 -4.39 2.37
C GLY A 76 7.13 -5.65 3.22
N HIS A 77 7.71 -5.54 4.42
CA HIS A 77 7.79 -6.66 5.38
C HIS A 77 6.41 -7.07 5.92
N LEU A 78 5.55 -6.10 6.23
CA LEU A 78 4.20 -6.33 6.72
C LEU A 78 3.36 -7.06 5.67
N GLU A 79 3.34 -6.56 4.44
CA GLU A 79 2.57 -7.17 3.36
C GLU A 79 3.10 -8.58 3.05
N ALA A 80 4.42 -8.79 2.98
CA ALA A 80 4.99 -10.12 2.75
C ALA A 80 4.60 -11.11 3.85
N HIS A 81 4.69 -10.70 5.13
CA HIS A 81 4.31 -11.53 6.27
C HIS A 81 2.83 -11.95 6.20
N TYR A 82 1.94 -11.00 5.94
CA TYR A 82 0.52 -11.27 5.87
C TYR A 82 0.15 -12.07 4.62
N ALA A 83 0.81 -11.85 3.48
CA ALA A 83 0.61 -12.65 2.29
C ALA A 83 0.99 -14.13 2.53
N ASP A 84 2.13 -14.38 3.17
CA ASP A 84 2.56 -15.75 3.51
C ASP A 84 1.61 -16.40 4.54
N MET A 85 1.16 -15.65 5.55
CA MET A 85 0.18 -16.12 6.53
C MET A 85 -1.18 -16.44 5.90
N LEU A 86 -1.71 -15.57 5.04
CA LEU A 86 -2.98 -15.77 4.35
C LEU A 86 -2.89 -16.95 3.37
N ALA A 87 -1.76 -17.09 2.67
CA ALA A 87 -1.53 -18.19 1.76
C ALA A 87 -1.51 -19.55 2.47
N ALA A 88 -1.36 -19.62 3.80
CA ALA A 88 -1.40 -20.88 4.54
C ALA A 88 -2.81 -21.46 4.73
N PHE A 89 -3.88 -20.68 4.47
CA PHE A 89 -5.26 -21.19 4.50
C PHE A 89 -5.64 -21.90 3.20
N ASP A 90 -6.58 -22.84 3.27
CA ASP A 90 -7.11 -23.53 2.09
C ASP A 90 -7.73 -22.54 1.09
N ASN A 91 -8.53 -21.59 1.60
CA ASN A 91 -9.05 -20.46 0.86
C ASN A 91 -8.58 -19.13 1.48
N PRO A 92 -7.48 -18.53 1.00
CA PRO A 92 -6.95 -17.27 1.56
C PRO A 92 -7.95 -16.11 1.55
N LEU A 93 -8.87 -16.07 0.57
CA LEU A 93 -9.83 -14.98 0.40
C LEU A 93 -10.86 -14.88 1.53
N ASP A 94 -11.13 -15.98 2.24
CA ASP A 94 -12.03 -15.99 3.38
C ASP A 94 -11.41 -15.37 4.65
N HIS A 95 -10.11 -15.03 4.58
CA HIS A 95 -9.33 -14.60 5.73
C HIS A 95 -8.68 -13.23 5.56
N LEU A 96 -8.99 -12.49 4.48
CA LEU A 96 -8.38 -11.18 4.18
C LEU A 96 -8.53 -10.17 5.33
N GLY A 97 -9.63 -10.25 6.09
CA GLY A 97 -9.86 -9.42 7.29
C GLY A 97 -8.87 -9.62 8.43
N ARG A 98 -7.93 -10.58 8.33
CA ARG A 98 -6.81 -10.71 9.27
C ARG A 98 -5.75 -9.62 9.08
N PHE A 99 -5.64 -9.05 7.88
CA PHE A 99 -4.73 -7.91 7.65
C PHE A 99 -5.29 -6.66 8.36
N PRO A 100 -4.52 -5.98 9.21
CA PRO A 100 -5.03 -4.91 10.08
C PRO A 100 -5.71 -3.76 9.33
N TYR A 101 -5.29 -3.50 8.09
CA TYR A 101 -5.80 -2.39 7.28
C TYR A 101 -6.75 -2.83 6.17
N PHE A 102 -7.26 -4.07 6.18
CA PHE A 102 -8.09 -4.56 5.07
C PHE A 102 -9.35 -3.72 4.85
N SER A 103 -9.98 -3.20 5.93
CA SER A 103 -11.10 -2.27 5.81
C SER A 103 -10.73 -0.99 5.05
N ASN A 104 -9.50 -0.48 5.24
CA ASN A 104 -9.03 0.71 4.55
C ASN A 104 -8.95 0.45 3.04
N TYR A 105 -8.55 -0.75 2.61
CA TYR A 105 -8.56 -1.12 1.18
C TYR A 105 -9.99 -1.21 0.63
N ILE A 106 -10.95 -1.72 1.41
CA ILE A 106 -12.36 -1.71 0.99
C ILE A 106 -12.84 -0.28 0.72
N ASP A 107 -12.61 0.61 1.68
CA ASP A 107 -13.11 1.98 1.61
C ASP A 107 -12.40 2.78 0.51
N LEU A 108 -11.07 2.62 0.40
CA LEU A 108 -10.27 3.32 -0.61
C LEU A 108 -10.59 2.84 -2.02
N SER A 109 -10.66 1.53 -2.26
CA SER A 109 -10.99 1.01 -3.60
C SER A 109 -12.42 1.35 -4.01
N LYS A 110 -13.36 1.42 -3.05
CA LYS A 110 -14.70 1.93 -3.34
C LYS A 110 -14.66 3.41 -3.73
N LEU A 111 -13.90 4.24 -3.00
CA LEU A 111 -13.75 5.66 -3.32
C LEU A 111 -13.15 5.86 -4.73
N GLU A 112 -12.08 5.12 -5.06
CA GLU A 112 -11.44 5.15 -6.38
C GLU A 112 -12.43 4.75 -7.49
N PHE A 113 -13.18 3.67 -7.29
CA PHE A 113 -14.21 3.23 -8.23
C PHE A 113 -15.32 4.26 -8.41
N ASP A 114 -15.85 4.81 -7.30
CA ASP A 114 -16.92 5.82 -7.34
C ASP A 114 -16.46 7.09 -8.08
N LEU A 115 -15.20 7.49 -7.92
CA LEU A 115 -14.60 8.60 -8.68
C LEU A 115 -14.53 8.26 -10.17
N LEU A 116 -14.03 7.07 -10.54
CA LEU A 116 -13.93 6.66 -11.93
C LEU A 116 -15.30 6.64 -12.62
N VAL A 117 -16.31 6.02 -12.00
CA VAL A 117 -17.68 5.96 -12.56
C VAL A 117 -18.30 7.35 -12.67
N ARG A 118 -18.00 8.26 -11.74
CA ARG A 118 -18.49 9.65 -11.79
C ARG A 118 -17.96 10.41 -12.99
N TYR A 119 -16.68 10.25 -13.31
CA TYR A 119 -16.03 10.99 -14.39
C TYR A 119 -16.04 10.26 -15.74
N ILE A 120 -16.31 8.95 -15.74
CA ILE A 120 -16.45 8.12 -16.94
C ILE A 120 -17.81 7.41 -16.89
N PRO A 121 -18.91 8.10 -17.21
CA PRO A 121 -20.23 7.49 -17.22
C PRO A 121 -20.28 6.28 -18.16
N GLY A 122 -20.78 5.14 -17.67
CA GLY A 122 -20.81 3.89 -18.42
C GLY A 122 -19.50 3.10 -18.42
N LEU A 123 -18.56 3.45 -17.53
CA LEU A 123 -17.32 2.71 -17.31
C LEU A 123 -17.57 1.21 -17.18
N ALA A 124 -17.05 0.44 -18.14
CA ALA A 124 -17.07 -1.01 -18.16
C ALA A 124 -15.77 -1.54 -18.80
N PRO A 125 -14.61 -1.30 -18.17
CA PRO A 125 -13.32 -1.66 -18.75
C PRO A 125 -13.25 -3.18 -18.93
N SER A 126 -12.82 -3.62 -20.10
CA SER A 126 -12.54 -5.04 -20.33
C SER A 126 -11.29 -5.49 -19.59
N ARG A 127 -10.32 -4.58 -19.40
CA ARG A 127 -9.03 -4.80 -18.75
C ARG A 127 -8.62 -3.61 -17.91
N VAL A 128 -7.93 -3.87 -16.80
CA VAL A 128 -7.31 -2.86 -15.92
C VAL A 128 -5.87 -3.28 -15.66
N ALA A 129 -4.92 -2.36 -15.90
CA ALA A 129 -3.55 -2.50 -15.45
C ALA A 129 -3.41 -1.93 -14.03
N PHE A 130 -2.96 -2.74 -13.07
CA PHE A 130 -2.62 -2.29 -11.72
C PHE A 130 -1.11 -2.33 -11.53
N VAL A 131 -0.48 -1.17 -11.44
CA VAL A 131 0.99 -1.02 -11.38
C VAL A 131 1.46 -0.90 -9.94
N GLY A 132 2.43 -1.74 -9.54
CA GLY A 132 2.91 -1.81 -8.16
C GLY A 132 1.95 -2.59 -7.27
N SER A 133 1.53 -3.76 -7.75
CA SER A 133 0.51 -4.56 -7.06
C SER A 133 0.96 -5.18 -5.73
N GLY A 134 2.27 -5.36 -5.52
CA GLY A 134 2.81 -5.88 -4.27
C GLY A 134 2.44 -7.36 -3.99
N PRO A 135 2.94 -7.91 -2.86
CA PRO A 135 2.58 -9.26 -2.41
C PRO A 135 1.14 -9.38 -1.89
N LEU A 136 0.51 -8.28 -1.49
CA LEU A 136 -0.90 -8.17 -1.12
C LEU A 136 -1.63 -7.24 -2.09
N PRO A 137 -2.11 -7.73 -3.26
CA PRO A 137 -2.75 -6.92 -4.30
C PRO A 137 -4.19 -6.53 -3.92
N PHE A 138 -4.40 -5.97 -2.72
CA PHE A 138 -5.74 -5.75 -2.17
C PHE A 138 -6.55 -4.75 -2.96
N SER A 139 -5.95 -3.68 -3.47
CA SER A 139 -6.70 -2.70 -4.28
C SER A 139 -7.28 -3.35 -5.54
N SER A 140 -6.46 -4.05 -6.34
CA SER A 140 -6.93 -4.73 -7.54
C SER A 140 -7.86 -5.91 -7.22
N LEU A 141 -7.62 -6.64 -6.13
CA LEU A 141 -8.48 -7.72 -5.66
C LEU A 141 -9.88 -7.21 -5.28
N VAL A 142 -9.96 -6.12 -4.53
CA VAL A 142 -11.23 -5.51 -4.11
C VAL A 142 -11.99 -4.97 -5.31
N LEU A 143 -11.30 -4.27 -6.22
CA LEU A 143 -11.90 -3.83 -7.48
C LEU A 143 -12.44 -5.01 -8.29
N ALA A 144 -11.64 -6.05 -8.50
CA ALA A 144 -12.01 -7.24 -9.27
C ALA A 144 -13.16 -8.04 -8.65
N ALA A 145 -13.23 -8.11 -7.33
CA ALA A 145 -14.23 -8.90 -6.62
C ALA A 145 -15.56 -8.15 -6.41
N ARG A 146 -15.52 -6.82 -6.24
CA ARG A 146 -16.70 -6.05 -5.76
C ARG A 146 -17.23 -5.02 -6.75
N HIS A 147 -16.37 -4.47 -7.61
CA HIS A 147 -16.71 -3.29 -8.40
C HIS A 147 -16.63 -3.53 -9.91
N LEU A 148 -15.75 -4.43 -10.34
CA LEU A 148 -15.46 -4.73 -11.75
C LEU A 148 -15.44 -6.26 -11.99
N PRO A 149 -16.56 -6.98 -11.74
CA PRO A 149 -16.60 -8.44 -11.79
C PRO A 149 -16.39 -9.03 -13.19
N ASN A 150 -16.59 -8.23 -14.25
CA ASN A 150 -16.42 -8.65 -15.65
C ASN A 150 -15.10 -8.20 -16.27
N THR A 151 -14.18 -7.65 -15.46
CA THR A 151 -12.93 -7.06 -15.91
C THR A 151 -11.76 -7.99 -15.62
N LEU A 152 -10.82 -8.05 -16.56
CA LEU A 152 -9.52 -8.68 -16.36
C LEU A 152 -8.55 -7.71 -15.69
N PHE A 153 -7.76 -8.18 -14.75
CA PHE A 153 -6.78 -7.39 -14.01
C PHE A 153 -5.37 -7.89 -14.32
N ASP A 154 -4.59 -7.02 -14.94
CA ASP A 154 -3.18 -7.22 -15.20
C ASP A 154 -2.39 -6.52 -14.08
N ASN A 155 -1.91 -7.29 -13.11
CA ASN A 155 -1.16 -6.80 -11.97
C ASN A 155 0.34 -6.82 -12.32
N TYR A 156 0.99 -5.66 -12.24
CA TYR A 156 2.40 -5.52 -12.55
C TYR A 156 3.21 -5.25 -11.29
N ASP A 157 4.31 -5.98 -11.12
CA ASP A 157 5.29 -5.72 -10.07
C ASP A 157 6.70 -6.11 -10.56
N ARG A 158 7.71 -5.34 -10.16
CA ARG A 158 9.12 -5.65 -10.49
C ARG A 158 9.65 -6.85 -9.70
N CYS A 159 9.06 -7.15 -8.54
CA CYS A 159 9.51 -8.18 -7.62
C CYS A 159 8.81 -9.52 -7.91
N ALA A 160 9.56 -10.50 -8.41
CA ALA A 160 9.03 -11.84 -8.67
C ALA A 160 8.39 -12.47 -7.42
N ALA A 161 9.03 -12.31 -6.26
CA ALA A 161 8.53 -12.85 -5.00
C ALA A 161 7.22 -12.19 -4.53
N ALA A 162 6.97 -10.94 -4.90
CA ALA A 162 5.70 -10.28 -4.65
C ALA A 162 4.59 -10.93 -5.48
N ASN A 163 4.80 -11.06 -6.79
CA ASN A 163 3.85 -11.71 -7.69
C ASN A 163 3.57 -13.17 -7.32
N ASP A 164 4.58 -13.92 -6.87
CA ASP A 164 4.41 -15.30 -6.41
C ASP A 164 3.52 -15.40 -5.17
N ARG A 165 3.65 -14.45 -4.24
CA ARG A 165 2.77 -14.37 -3.06
C ARG A 165 1.34 -13.99 -3.46
N ALA A 166 1.20 -12.98 -4.30
CA ALA A 166 -0.08 -12.49 -4.78
C ALA A 166 -0.89 -13.59 -5.49
N ARG A 167 -0.25 -14.37 -6.39
CA ARG A 167 -0.87 -15.54 -7.05
C ARG A 167 -1.43 -16.56 -6.07
N LYS A 168 -0.71 -16.82 -4.96
CA LYS A 168 -1.15 -17.80 -3.95
C LYS A 168 -2.43 -17.38 -3.24
N LEU A 169 -2.76 -16.08 -3.19
CA LEU A 169 -3.96 -15.61 -2.50
C LEU A 169 -5.23 -15.95 -3.27
N VAL A 170 -5.20 -15.84 -4.60
CA VAL A 170 -6.37 -16.08 -5.45
C VAL A 170 -6.53 -17.53 -5.89
N ARG A 171 -5.52 -18.39 -5.64
CA ARG A 171 -5.45 -19.77 -6.17
C ARG A 171 -6.70 -20.64 -5.95
N ALA A 172 -7.44 -20.42 -4.86
CA ALA A 172 -8.60 -21.23 -4.49
C ALA A 172 -9.89 -20.75 -5.17
N ASP A 173 -9.93 -19.49 -5.61
CA ASP A 173 -11.07 -18.89 -6.30
C ASP A 173 -10.86 -18.98 -7.81
N LYS A 174 -11.67 -19.82 -8.46
CA LYS A 174 -11.52 -20.08 -9.90
C LYS A 174 -11.75 -18.86 -10.78
N ASP A 175 -12.65 -17.96 -10.35
CA ASP A 175 -13.00 -16.78 -11.13
C ASP A 175 -11.90 -15.72 -11.01
N LEU A 176 -11.53 -15.35 -9.78
CA LEU A 176 -10.47 -14.37 -9.54
C LEU A 176 -9.11 -14.87 -10.05
N ASN A 177 -8.79 -16.16 -9.88
CA ASN A 177 -7.56 -16.74 -10.44
C ASN A 177 -7.53 -16.71 -11.97
N ALA A 178 -8.68 -16.74 -12.65
CA ALA A 178 -8.75 -16.62 -14.10
C ALA A 178 -8.70 -15.16 -14.58
N ARG A 179 -9.20 -14.22 -13.79
CA ARG A 179 -9.28 -12.79 -14.15
C ARG A 179 -8.08 -11.97 -13.70
N MET A 180 -7.33 -12.41 -12.68
CA MET A 180 -6.18 -11.68 -12.14
C MET A 180 -4.86 -12.32 -12.61
N SER A 181 -4.20 -11.66 -13.55
CA SER A 181 -2.85 -12.00 -14.01
C SER A 181 -1.79 -11.21 -13.24
N PHE A 182 -0.59 -11.79 -13.10
CA PHE A 182 0.53 -11.19 -12.34
C PHE A 182 1.81 -11.24 -13.17
N HIS A 183 2.32 -10.07 -13.53
CA HIS A 183 3.41 -9.86 -14.49
C HIS A 183 4.65 -9.33 -13.78
N THR A 184 5.73 -10.12 -13.81
CA THR A 184 7.02 -9.73 -13.22
C THR A 184 7.83 -8.92 -14.21
N VAL A 185 7.80 -7.60 -14.06
CA VAL A 185 8.41 -6.67 -15.02
C VAL A 185 8.58 -5.29 -14.41
N ASP A 186 9.63 -4.59 -14.84
CA ASP A 186 9.73 -3.15 -14.60
C ASP A 186 8.89 -2.42 -15.65
N VAL A 187 7.79 -1.81 -15.19
CA VAL A 187 6.83 -1.09 -16.05
C VAL A 187 7.46 0.10 -16.78
N ALA A 188 8.61 0.61 -16.33
CA ALA A 188 9.37 1.62 -17.07
C ALA A 188 9.82 1.12 -18.46
N ASN A 189 9.84 -0.21 -18.67
CA ASN A 189 10.18 -0.84 -19.95
C ASN A 189 8.96 -1.24 -20.79
N LEU A 190 7.72 -0.90 -20.38
CA LEU A 190 6.47 -1.41 -20.99
C LEU A 190 5.65 -0.35 -21.75
N THR A 191 6.28 0.67 -22.32
CA THR A 191 5.57 1.76 -23.01
C THR A 191 4.53 1.27 -24.02
N ASP A 192 4.90 0.36 -24.93
CA ASP A 192 4.00 -0.13 -25.99
C ASP A 192 2.91 -1.09 -25.47
N GLU A 193 3.17 -1.79 -24.36
CA GLU A 193 2.18 -2.68 -23.76
C GLU A 193 1.14 -1.91 -22.96
N LEU A 194 1.59 -0.92 -22.18
CA LEU A 194 0.72 -0.06 -21.39
C LEU A 194 -0.13 0.87 -22.27
N ALA A 195 0.34 1.21 -23.48
CA ALA A 195 -0.44 1.97 -24.45
C ALA A 195 -1.69 1.24 -25.00
N LYS A 196 -1.87 -0.05 -24.66
CA LYS A 196 -3.04 -0.86 -25.07
C LYS A 196 -4.21 -0.80 -24.09
N TYR A 197 -4.03 -0.17 -22.93
CA TYR A 197 -5.13 0.08 -21.99
C TYR A 197 -5.78 1.43 -22.34
N ASP A 198 -7.10 1.49 -22.19
CA ASP A 198 -7.91 2.68 -22.46
C ASP A 198 -7.73 3.77 -21.38
#